data_AF-A0A3N4JDB1-F1
#
_entry.id   AF-A0A3N4JDB1-F1
#
_cell.length_a   1.000
_cell.length_b   1.000
_cell.length_c   1.000
_cell.angle_alpha   90.00
_cell.angle_beta   90.00
_cell.angle_gamma   90.00
#
_symmetry.space_group_name_H-M   'P 1'
#
loop_
_entity.id
_entity.type
_entity.pdbx_description
1 polymer ?
#
loop_
_entity_poly.entity_id
_entity_poly.type
_entity_poly.pdbx_seq_one_letter_code
_entity_poly.pdbx_strand_id
1 'polypeptide(L)' 'EFVTVIEGICADGSSLKSTIILKTEEFIVEWFHRIRGIPEDILFNHLHNGWNDEKTAQTYLGRNFSERSITAYNMQGAY' A
#
# COMPACT_ATOMS: atom_id res chain seq x y z
N GLU A 1 11.08 -14.33 -3.85
CA GLU A 1 10.08 -13.37 -3.37
C GLU A 1 10.22 -12.06 -4.14
N PHE A 2 9.12 -11.36 -4.43
CA PHE A 2 9.13 -10.05 -5.07
C PHE A 2 8.43 -9.04 -4.17
N VAL A 3 9.08 -7.88 -3.99
CA VAL A 3 8.57 -6.73 -3.24
C VAL A 3 8.41 -5.57 -4.19
N THR A 4 7.22 -4.97 -4.21
CA THR A 4 6.94 -3.74 -4.95
C THR A 4 6.76 -2.61 -3.95
N VAL A 5 7.59 -1.57 -4.05
CA VAL A 5 7.41 -0.33 -3.29
C VAL A 5 6.73 0.69 -4.18
N ILE A 6 5.65 1.29 -3.68
CA ILE A 6 4.91 2.35 -4.37
C ILE A 6 5.09 3.63 -3.57
N GLU A 7 5.70 4.61 -4.22
CA GLU A 7 5.67 6.01 -3.81
C GLU A 7 4.70 6.75 -4.74
N GLY A 8 3.66 7.32 -4.14
CA GLY A 8 2.64 8.06 -4.89
C GLY A 8 2.74 9.55 -4.60
N ILE A 9 2.48 10.37 -5.62
CA ILE A 9 2.32 11.82 -5.48
C ILE A 9 0.89 12.13 -5.90
N CYS A 10 0.15 12.79 -5.02
CA CYS A 10 -1.20 13.27 -5.29
C CYS A 10 -1.19 14.39 -6.33
N ALA A 11 -2.33 14.64 -6.97
CA ALA A 11 -2.46 15.70 -7.98
C ALA A 11 -2.16 17.11 -7.42
N ASP A 12 -2.30 17.30 -6.11
CA ASP A 12 -1.97 18.53 -5.38
C ASP A 12 -0.49 18.65 -4.98
N GLY A 13 0.34 17.66 -5.36
CA GLY A 13 1.77 17.61 -5.05
C GLY A 13 2.10 17.05 -3.67
N SER A 14 1.11 16.66 -2.86
CA SER A 14 1.36 15.97 -1.59
C SER A 14 1.85 14.53 -1.82
N SER A 15 2.73 14.05 -0.95
CA SER A 15 3.19 12.66 -0.98
C SER A 15 2.20 11.74 -0.30
N LEU A 16 1.85 10.64 -0.95
CA LEU A 16 1.19 9.51 -0.32
C LEU A 16 2.18 8.80 0.61
N LYS A 17 1.67 8.24 1.70
CA LYS A 17 2.45 7.33 2.54
C LYS A 17 2.97 6.16 1.70
N SER A 18 4.26 5.89 1.79
CA SER A 18 4.89 4.80 1.04
C SER A 18 4.19 3.48 1.34
N THR A 19 3.86 2.73 0.29
CA THR A 19 3.15 1.46 0.41
C THR A 19 4.03 0.32 -0.09
N ILE A 20 4.17 -0.72 0.72
CA ILE A 20 4.89 -1.94 0.35
C ILE A 20 3.86 -3.02 0.02
N ILE A 21 3.90 -3.51 -1.23
CA ILE A 21 3.10 -4.64 -1.67
C ILE A 21 4.00 -5.86 -1.82
N LEU A 22 3.60 -6.95 -1.16
CA LEU A 22 4.31 -8.22 -1.19
C LEU A 22 3.56 -9.22 -2.06
N LYS A 23 4.30 -9.93 -2.92
CA LYS A 23 3.80 -11.11 -3.62
C LYS A 23 4.13 -12.34 -2.79
N THR A 24 3.16 -12.80 -2.01
CA THR A 24 3.30 -13.94 -1.09
C THR A 24 1.95 -14.64 -0.89
N GLU A 25 1.98 -15.94 -0.58
CA GLU A 25 0.79 -16.70 -0.18
C GLU A 25 0.37 -16.40 1.26
N GLU A 26 1.36 -16.20 2.15
CA GLU A 26 1.14 -15.87 3.55
C GLU A 26 1.67 -14.47 3.86
N PHE A 27 0.86 -13.67 4.55
CA PHE A 27 1.18 -12.31 4.92
C PHE A 27 0.73 -12.02 6.35
N ILE A 28 1.68 -11.68 7.22
CA ILE A 28 1.44 -11.29 8.60
C ILE A 28 2.09 -9.91 8.80
N VAL A 29 1.27 -8.88 9.03
CA VAL A 29 1.72 -7.49 9.20
C VAL A 29 2.73 -7.35 10.35
N GLU A 30 2.54 -8.13 11.40
CA GLU A 30 3.34 -8.14 12.63
C GLU A 30 4.80 -8.56 12.39
N TRP A 31 5.09 -9.23 11.27
CA TRP A 31 6.48 -9.51 10.88
C TRP A 31 7.26 -8.23 10.59
N PHE A 32 6.61 -7.20 10.04
CA PHE A 32 7.24 -5.94 9.66
C PHE A 32 7.41 -4.98 10.83
N HIS A 33 6.50 -5.01 11.81
CA HIS A 33 6.62 -4.21 13.03
C HIS A 33 7.88 -4.54 13.87
N ARG A 34 8.51 -5.69 13.62
CA ARG A 34 9.74 -6.10 14.31
C ARG A 34 11.03 -5.65 13.60
N ILE A 35 10.93 -5.13 12.38
CA ILE A 35 12.08 -4.70 11.59
C ILE A 35 12.42 -3.25 11.95
N ARG A 36 13.65 -3.02 12.41
CA ARG A 36 14.14 -1.66 12.68
C ARG A 36 14.33 -0.89 11.37
N GLY A 37 13.91 0.38 11.37
CA GLY A 37 14.09 1.28 10.23
C GLY A 37 12.94 1.32 9.23
N ILE A 38 11.85 0.59 9.49
CA ILE A 38 10.59 0.74 8.75
C ILE A 38 9.77 1.88 9.40
N PRO A 39 9.42 2.94 8.65
CA PRO A 39 8.51 3.97 9.13
C PRO A 39 7.17 3.37 9.59
N GLU A 40 6.66 3.84 10.73
CA GLU A 40 5.41 3.34 11.35
C GLU A 40 4.18 3.58 10.49
N ASP A 41 4.27 4.51 9.54
CA ASP A 41 3.18 4.92 8.67
C ASP A 41 3.19 4.23 7.29
N ILE A 42 4.09 3.26 7.06
CA ILE A 42 4.06 2.44 5.85
C ILE A 42 2.83 1.54 5.85
N LEU A 43 2.13 1.55 4.71
CA LEU A 43 1.05 0.62 4.46
C LEU A 43 1.61 -0.69 3.90
N PHE A 44 1.28 -1.81 4.54
CA PHE A 44 1.61 -3.13 4.04
C PHE A 44 0.39 -3.77 3.41
N ASN A 45 0.57 -4.35 2.22
CA ASN A 45 -0.46 -5.12 1.56
C ASN A 45 0.11 -6.37 0.90
N HIS A 46 -0.75 -7.34 0.63
CA HIS A 46 -0.35 -8.57 -0.06
C HIS A 46 -1.27 -8.86 -1.22
N LEU A 47 -0.70 -9.44 -2.26
CA LEU A 47 -1.44 -9.99 -3.38
C LEU A 47 -0.86 -11.37 -3.67
N HIS A 48 -1.72 -12.39 -3.58
CA HIS A 48 -1.34 -13.78 -3.82
C HIS A 48 -0.58 -13.96 -5.15
N ASN A 49 -1.02 -13.25 -6.19
CA ASN A 49 -0.38 -13.28 -7.50
C ASN A 49 0.50 -12.06 -7.80
N GLY A 50 0.59 -11.05 -6.93
CA GLY A 50 1.22 -9.76 -7.25
C GLY A 50 0.50 -8.98 -8.35
N TRP A 51 1.17 -7.98 -8.94
CA TRP A 51 0.69 -7.26 -10.13
C TRP A 51 1.19 -7.95 -11.40
N ASN A 52 0.50 -9.02 -11.82
CA ASN A 52 0.84 -9.70 -13.08
C ASN A 52 0.05 -9.16 -14.28
N ASP A 53 -0.93 -8.28 -14.04
CA ASP A 53 -1.71 -7.63 -15.08
C ASP A 53 -2.13 -6.19 -14.69
N GLU A 54 -2.27 -5.33 -15.69
CA GLU A 54 -2.59 -3.91 -15.53
C GLU A 54 -3.96 -3.68 -14.87
N LYS A 55 -4.95 -4.54 -15.17
CA LYS A 55 -6.31 -4.41 -14.64
C LYS A 55 -6.35 -4.66 -13.13
N THR A 56 -5.57 -5.62 -12.66
CA THR A 56 -5.38 -5.95 -11.24
C THR A 56 -4.66 -4.81 -10.52
N ALA A 57 -3.63 -4.24 -11.14
CA ALA A 57 -2.95 -3.05 -10.63
C ALA A 57 -3.92 -1.85 -10.51
N GLN A 58 -4.67 -1.52 -11.56
CA GLN A 58 -5.66 -0.44 -11.54
C GLN A 58 -6.78 -0.68 -10.51
N THR A 59 -7.28 -1.91 -10.41
CA THR A 59 -8.31 -2.27 -9.41
C THR A 59 -7.78 -2.10 -8.00
N TYR A 60 -6.54 -2.54 -7.75
CA TYR A 60 -5.88 -2.38 -6.46
C TYR A 60 -5.68 -0.90 -6.13
N LEU A 61 -5.15 -0.11 -7.08
CA LEU A 61 -4.89 1.31 -6.90
C LEU A 61 -6.19 2.07 -6.65
N GLY A 62 -7.26 1.77 -7.38
CA GLY A 62 -8.58 2.36 -7.15
C GLY A 62 -9.14 2.02 -5.77
N ARG A 63 -9.05 0.76 -5.32
CA ARG A 63 -9.54 0.37 -3.98
C ARG A 63 -8.79 1.06 -2.84
N ASN A 64 -7.47 1.21 -2.97
CA ASN A 64 -6.62 1.67 -1.88
C ASN A 64 -6.29 3.15 -1.94
N PHE A 65 -6.40 3.82 -3.10
CA PHE A 65 -5.99 5.23 -3.26
C PHE A 65 -7.01 6.10 -4.00
N SER A 66 -8.19 5.59 -4.39
CA SER A 66 -9.25 6.47 -4.87
C SER A 66 -9.75 7.39 -3.76
N GLU A 67 -10.49 8.44 -4.14
CA GLU A 67 -11.10 9.41 -3.23
C GLU A 67 -11.97 8.79 -2.13
N ARG A 68 -12.49 7.57 -2.34
CA ARG A 68 -13.33 6.83 -1.38
C ARG A 68 -12.60 5.66 -0.69
N SER A 69 -11.29 5.57 -0.86
CA SER A 69 -10.48 4.50 -0.28
C SER A 69 -10.26 4.69 1.22
N ILE A 70 -9.94 3.60 1.92
CA ILE A 70 -9.54 3.63 3.34
C ILE A 70 -8.36 4.59 3.53
N THR A 71 -7.40 4.64 2.60
CA THR A 71 -6.26 5.56 2.68
C THR A 71 -6.71 7.02 2.58
N ALA A 72 -7.70 7.33 1.73
CA ALA A 72 -8.27 8.67 1.64
C ALA A 72 -9.01 9.08 2.93
N TYR A 73 -9.72 8.15 3.59
CA TYR A 73 -10.32 8.38 4.90
C TYR A 73 -9.26 8.61 6.00
N ASN A 74 -8.22 7.78 6.02
CA ASN A 74 -7.13 7.88 7.00
C ASN A 74 -6.31 9.17 6.85
N MET A 75 -6.19 9.71 5.64
CA MET A 75 -5.53 11.00 5.38
C MET A 75 -6.37 12.21 5.83
N GLN A 76 -7.69 12.06 5.97
CA GLN A 76 -8.57 13.12 6.50
C GLN A 76 -8.60 13.17 8.03
N GLY A 77 -7.84 12.33 8.73
CA GLY A 77 -7.71 12.34 10.19
C GLY A 77 -8.89 11.71 10.94
N ALA A 78 -9.71 10.87 10.27
CA ALA A 78 -10.76 10.12 10.92
C ALA A 78 -10.19 8.79 11.46
N TYR A 79 -10.30 8.59 12.78
CA TYR A 79 -9.97 7.37 13.51
C TYR A 79 -10.82 6.17 13.06
#